data_AF-A0AAJ2F3T2-F1
#
_entry.id   AF-A0AAJ2F3T2-F1
#
_cell.length_a   1.000
_cell.length_b   1.000
_cell.length_c   1.000
_cell.angle_alpha   90.00
_cell.angle_beta   90.00
_cell.angle_gamma   90.00
#
_symmetry.space_group_name_H-M   'P 1'
#
loop_
_entity.id
_entity.type
_entity.pdbx_description
1 polymer ?
#
loop_
_entity_poly.entity_id
_entity_poly.type
_entity_poly.pdbx_seq_one_letter_code
_entity_poly.pdbx_strand_id
1 'polypeptide(L)'
;MKKRIFLLILPFLCLCSTIEAQKFGYIDTEYVTSKLPEYQSAQAEIEKLTTKWIKEVSTKNDELAKLEKAYRAEEVLLTEEMKVQRLKVIADKEKEAKELQNRIFGFDGELIKKKQDIMKPVLDEVAKAVEKVARLKKLDFLFDKSSDGLAMLYTNPIHDYTDYVMEELGISTEQLKEKQEQEAKQQGEENKESDNTTKSKSTRKGVTSNFKKE
;
A
#
# COMPACT_ATOMS: atom_id res chain seq x y z
N MET A 1 67.02 -25.72 20.05
CA MET A 1 66.34 -25.01 18.93
C MET A 1 64.83 -25.29 18.85
N LYS A 2 64.35 -26.52 19.10
CA LYS A 2 62.90 -26.87 19.07
C LYS A 2 61.99 -26.08 20.04
N LYS A 3 62.49 -25.73 21.24
CA LYS A 3 61.73 -24.96 22.25
C LYS A 3 61.52 -23.48 21.88
N ARG A 4 62.43 -22.90 21.08
CA ARG A 4 62.32 -21.50 20.59
C ARG A 4 61.34 -21.38 19.42
N ILE A 5 61.21 -22.44 18.62
CA ILE A 5 60.18 -22.54 17.57
C ILE A 5 58.78 -22.64 18.20
N PHE A 6 58.62 -23.43 19.27
CA PHE A 6 57.36 -23.51 20.00
C PHE A 6 56.92 -22.17 20.60
N LEU A 7 57.87 -21.35 21.06
CA LEU A 7 57.62 -20.02 21.65
C LEU A 7 57.22 -18.97 20.59
N LEU A 8 57.57 -19.18 19.32
CA LEU A 8 57.15 -18.34 18.19
C LEU A 8 55.79 -18.75 17.59
N ILE A 9 55.36 -20.02 17.74
CA ILE A 9 54.08 -20.53 17.22
C ILE A 9 52.90 -20.20 18.17
N LEU A 10 53.15 -20.14 19.47
CA LEU A 10 52.14 -19.86 20.50
C LEU A 10 51.38 -18.52 20.31
N PRO A 11 52.02 -17.38 19.96
CA PRO A 11 51.28 -16.14 19.69
C PRO A 11 50.48 -16.16 18.37
N PHE A 12 50.86 -16.99 17.39
CA PHE A 12 50.12 -17.14 16.13
C PHE A 12 48.77 -17.88 16.32
N LEU A 13 48.70 -18.79 17.30
CA LEU A 13 47.47 -19.51 17.65
C LEU A 13 46.46 -18.64 18.42
N CYS A 14 46.92 -17.56 19.06
CA CYS A 14 46.07 -16.61 19.81
C CYS A 14 45.44 -15.52 18.93
N LEU A 15 45.76 -15.48 17.63
CA LEU A 15 45.23 -14.50 16.66
C LEU A 15 43.95 -14.98 15.94
N CYS A 16 43.32 -16.06 16.38
CA CYS A 16 41.95 -16.39 15.94
C CYS A 16 40.96 -15.39 16.56
N SER A 17 40.93 -14.17 16.03
CA SER A 17 39.82 -13.26 16.22
C SER A 17 38.57 -13.89 15.61
N THR A 18 37.52 -14.06 16.41
CA THR A 18 36.21 -14.45 15.92
C THR A 18 35.69 -13.34 15.02
N ILE A 19 35.66 -13.57 13.70
CA ILE A 19 34.97 -12.68 12.76
C ILE A 19 33.47 -12.88 13.01
N GLU A 20 32.85 -11.99 13.78
CA GLU A 20 31.40 -11.92 13.83
C GLU A 20 30.91 -11.30 12.52
N ALA A 21 30.21 -12.09 11.71
CA ALA A 21 29.54 -11.57 10.52
C ALA A 21 28.38 -10.66 10.95
N GLN A 22 28.25 -9.50 10.31
CA GLN A 22 27.14 -8.57 10.53
C GLN A 22 25.81 -9.29 10.27
N LYS A 23 24.89 -9.20 11.22
CA LYS A 23 23.58 -9.87 11.10
C LYS A 23 22.62 -8.90 10.45
N PHE A 24 22.24 -9.20 9.22
CA PHE A 24 21.22 -8.44 8.50
C PHE A 24 19.97 -9.30 8.26
N GLY A 25 18.83 -8.62 8.17
CA GLY A 25 17.56 -9.22 7.78
C GLY A 25 16.78 -8.27 6.89
N TYR A 26 15.64 -8.73 6.39
CA TYR A 26 14.68 -7.87 5.72
C TYR A 26 13.26 -8.16 6.18
N ILE A 27 12.37 -7.22 5.93
CA ILE A 27 10.92 -7.31 6.15
C ILE A 27 10.18 -6.79 4.94
N ASP A 28 8.92 -7.18 4.80
CA ASP A 28 7.99 -6.63 3.81
C ASP A 28 6.94 -5.77 4.55
N THR A 29 7.23 -4.47 4.68
CA THR A 29 6.40 -3.55 5.47
C THR A 29 5.04 -3.31 4.79
N GLU A 30 4.98 -3.32 3.46
CA GLU A 30 3.73 -3.26 2.71
C GLU A 30 2.85 -4.47 3.04
N TYR A 31 3.44 -5.68 3.07
CA TYR A 31 2.70 -6.86 3.45
C TYR A 31 2.21 -6.78 4.90
N VAL A 32 3.05 -6.40 5.86
CA VAL A 32 2.65 -6.25 7.28
C VAL A 32 1.51 -5.25 7.43
N THR A 33 1.66 -4.05 6.86
CA THR A 33 0.64 -2.99 6.96
C THR A 33 -0.66 -3.37 6.26
N SER A 34 -0.61 -4.09 5.14
CA SER A 34 -1.83 -4.57 4.45
C SER A 34 -2.72 -5.49 5.30
N LYS A 35 -2.12 -6.18 6.29
CA LYS A 35 -2.81 -7.11 7.19
C LYS A 35 -3.28 -6.45 8.50
N LEU A 36 -2.85 -5.22 8.79
CA LEU A 36 -3.29 -4.50 9.97
C LEU A 36 -4.68 -3.90 9.77
N PRO A 37 -5.68 -4.22 10.62
CA PRO A 37 -7.00 -3.60 10.54
C PRO A 37 -6.94 -2.08 10.80
N GLU A 38 -6.02 -1.62 11.63
CA GLU A 38 -5.79 -0.20 11.92
C GLU A 38 -5.35 0.56 10.65
N TYR A 39 -4.48 -0.06 9.84
CA TYR A 39 -4.05 0.51 8.56
C TYR A 39 -5.20 0.65 7.58
N GLN A 40 -6.07 -0.37 7.48
CA GLN A 40 -7.26 -0.33 6.63
C GLN A 40 -8.25 0.74 7.11
N SER A 41 -8.43 0.88 8.42
CA SER A 41 -9.29 1.92 9.03
C SER A 41 -8.76 3.32 8.73
N ALA A 42 -7.46 3.54 8.92
CA ALA A 42 -6.77 4.78 8.59
C ALA A 42 -6.94 5.14 7.09
N GLN A 43 -6.76 4.16 6.20
CA GLN A 43 -6.93 4.36 4.77
C GLN A 43 -8.38 4.74 4.41
N ALA A 44 -9.36 4.09 5.01
CA ALA A 44 -10.77 4.42 4.82
C ALA A 44 -11.12 5.83 5.34
N GLU A 45 -10.53 6.25 6.46
CA GLU A 45 -10.69 7.61 6.98
C GLU A 45 -10.10 8.65 6.02
N ILE A 46 -8.89 8.40 5.51
CA ILE A 46 -8.23 9.25 4.51
C ILE A 46 -9.09 9.37 3.26
N GLU A 47 -9.64 8.27 2.75
CA GLU A 47 -10.50 8.27 1.56
C GLU A 47 -11.80 9.05 1.80
N LYS A 48 -12.41 8.87 2.97
CA LYS A 48 -13.61 9.61 3.36
C LYS A 48 -13.35 11.12 3.44
N LEU A 49 -12.23 11.53 4.05
CA LEU A 49 -11.82 12.93 4.12
C LEU A 49 -11.53 13.50 2.72
N THR A 50 -10.81 12.73 1.90
CA THR A 50 -10.50 13.11 0.51
C THR A 50 -11.78 13.33 -0.30
N THR A 51 -12.73 12.40 -0.22
CA THR A 51 -14.02 12.49 -0.91
C THR A 51 -14.84 13.70 -0.42
N LYS A 52 -14.83 13.95 0.89
CA LYS A 52 -15.50 15.12 1.48
C LYS A 52 -14.95 16.42 0.91
N TRP A 53 -13.62 16.56 0.85
CA TRP A 53 -12.98 17.76 0.32
C TRP A 53 -13.15 17.92 -1.19
N ILE A 54 -13.08 16.83 -1.95
CA ILE A 54 -13.40 16.86 -3.39
C ILE A 54 -14.81 17.42 -3.59
N LYS A 55 -15.78 16.93 -2.80
CA LYS A 55 -17.16 17.41 -2.87
C LYS A 55 -17.30 18.88 -2.48
N GLU A 56 -16.56 19.33 -1.46
CA GLU A 56 -16.55 20.72 -1.01
C GLU A 56 -16.03 21.66 -2.11
N VAL A 57 -14.89 21.31 -2.71
CA VAL A 57 -14.32 22.06 -3.84
C VAL A 57 -15.25 22.03 -5.06
N SER A 58 -15.81 20.87 -5.39
CA SER A 58 -16.79 20.74 -6.48
C SER A 58 -18.01 21.65 -6.26
N THR A 59 -18.54 21.71 -5.04
CA THR A 59 -19.69 22.55 -4.71
C THR A 59 -19.37 24.03 -4.93
N LYS A 60 -18.16 24.49 -4.56
CA LYS A 60 -17.72 25.87 -4.78
C LYS A 60 -17.55 26.19 -6.27
N ASN A 61 -17.02 25.25 -7.04
CA ASN A 61 -16.90 25.41 -8.49
C ASN A 61 -18.27 25.41 -9.18
N ASP A 62 -19.22 24.60 -8.71
CA ASP A 62 -20.59 24.59 -9.23
C ASP A 62 -21.34 25.89 -8.91
N GLU A 63 -21.13 26.46 -7.71
CA GLU A 63 -21.64 27.78 -7.33
C GLU A 63 -21.09 28.87 -8.26
N LEU A 64 -19.78 28.87 -8.54
CA LEU A 64 -19.14 29.80 -9.45
C LEU A 64 -19.70 29.67 -10.88
N ALA A 65 -19.80 28.45 -11.41
CA ALA A 65 -20.33 28.20 -12.75
C ALA A 65 -21.80 28.67 -12.90
N LYS A 66 -22.61 28.55 -11.84
CA LYS A 66 -23.98 29.09 -11.81
C LYS A 66 -23.98 30.62 -11.86
N LEU A 67 -23.11 31.28 -11.11
CA LEU A 67 -22.99 32.74 -11.11
C LEU A 67 -22.55 33.28 -12.47
N GLU A 68 -21.56 32.64 -13.09
CA GLU A 68 -21.11 32.99 -14.44
C GLU A 68 -22.21 32.79 -15.49
N LYS A 69 -22.93 31.68 -15.41
CA LYS A 69 -24.05 31.41 -16.32
C LYS A 69 -25.17 32.44 -16.15
N ALA A 70 -25.51 32.80 -14.91
CA ALA A 70 -26.50 33.82 -14.62
C ALA A 70 -26.05 35.20 -15.14
N TYR A 71 -24.79 35.58 -14.93
CA TYR A 71 -24.23 36.81 -15.47
C TYR A 71 -24.35 36.86 -16.99
N ARG A 72 -23.94 35.80 -17.71
CA ARG A 72 -24.03 35.75 -19.18
C ARG A 72 -25.48 35.84 -19.71
N ALA A 73 -26.46 35.33 -18.97
CA ALA A 73 -27.86 35.41 -19.35
C ALA A 73 -28.46 36.80 -19.10
N GLU A 74 -28.04 37.47 -18.02
CA GLU A 74 -28.54 38.78 -17.61
C GLU A 74 -27.74 39.96 -18.20
N GLU A 75 -26.54 39.73 -18.75
CA GLU A 75 -25.57 40.78 -19.14
C GLU A 75 -26.15 41.90 -20.02
N VAL A 76 -27.01 41.55 -20.98
CA VAL A 76 -27.65 42.51 -21.90
C VAL A 76 -28.66 43.43 -21.20
N LEU A 77 -29.16 43.01 -20.03
CA LEU A 77 -30.16 43.73 -19.23
C LEU A 77 -29.52 44.59 -18.12
N LEU A 78 -28.22 44.45 -17.88
CA LEU A 78 -27.51 45.11 -16.78
C LEU A 78 -26.91 46.46 -17.21
N THR A 79 -26.95 47.44 -16.30
CA THR A 79 -26.17 48.68 -16.45
C THR A 79 -24.68 48.42 -16.16
N GLU A 80 -23.83 49.33 -16.59
CA GLU A 80 -22.37 49.17 -16.46
C GLU A 80 -21.91 49.09 -15.00
N GLU A 81 -22.55 49.83 -14.10
CA GLU A 81 -22.30 49.72 -12.65
C GLU A 81 -22.70 48.35 -12.09
N MET A 82 -23.83 47.80 -12.52
CA MET A 82 -24.28 46.47 -12.11
C MET A 82 -23.35 45.36 -12.64
N LYS A 83 -22.85 45.49 -13.88
CA LYS A 83 -21.88 44.56 -14.45
C LYS A 83 -20.60 44.52 -13.63
N VAL A 84 -20.03 45.68 -13.30
CA VAL A 84 -18.82 45.78 -12.47
C VAL A 84 -19.03 45.10 -11.10
N GLN A 85 -20.18 45.33 -10.46
CA GLN A 85 -20.50 44.67 -9.19
C GLN A 85 -20.61 43.14 -9.32
N ARG A 86 -21.29 42.64 -10.36
CA ARG A 86 -21.43 41.18 -10.59
C ARG A 86 -20.09 40.52 -10.91
N LEU A 87 -19.29 41.14 -11.76
CA LEU A 87 -17.94 40.64 -12.10
C LEU A 87 -17.03 40.62 -10.87
N LYS A 88 -17.13 41.61 -9.99
CA LYS A 88 -16.38 41.60 -8.72
C LYS A 88 -16.78 40.43 -7.84
N VAL A 89 -18.09 40.16 -7.69
CA VAL A 89 -18.57 39.01 -6.90
C VAL A 89 -18.09 37.68 -7.50
N ILE A 90 -18.11 37.54 -8.84
CA ILE A 90 -17.60 36.35 -9.52
C ILE A 90 -16.09 36.19 -9.27
N ALA A 91 -15.30 37.25 -9.42
CA ALA A 91 -13.87 37.23 -9.19
C ALA A 91 -13.51 36.90 -7.73
N ASP A 92 -14.24 37.45 -6.77
CA ASP A 92 -14.07 37.15 -5.34
C ASP A 92 -14.37 35.67 -5.07
N LYS A 93 -15.44 35.11 -5.67
CA LYS A 93 -15.81 33.69 -5.54
C LYS A 93 -14.83 32.74 -6.22
N GLU A 94 -14.32 33.12 -7.38
CA GLU A 94 -13.27 32.37 -8.08
C GLU A 94 -11.99 32.30 -7.24
N LYS A 95 -11.59 33.43 -6.65
CA LYS A 95 -10.46 33.49 -5.74
C LYS A 95 -10.66 32.60 -4.52
N GLU A 96 -11.82 32.66 -3.86
CA GLU A 96 -12.16 31.80 -2.72
C GLU A 96 -12.06 30.30 -3.10
N ALA A 97 -12.61 29.90 -4.26
CA ALA A 97 -12.58 28.51 -4.71
C ALA A 97 -11.13 28.02 -4.97
N LYS A 98 -10.32 28.86 -5.62
CA LYS A 98 -8.92 28.56 -5.91
C LYS A 98 -8.07 28.49 -4.63
N GLU A 99 -8.29 29.39 -3.69
CA GLU A 99 -7.63 29.38 -2.39
C GLU A 99 -8.01 28.14 -1.58
N LEU A 100 -9.28 27.74 -1.58
CA LEU A 100 -9.75 26.51 -0.95
C LEU A 100 -9.06 25.28 -1.55
N GLN A 101 -9.03 25.18 -2.88
CA GLN A 101 -8.39 24.08 -3.58
C GLN A 101 -6.89 24.01 -3.24
N ASN A 102 -6.18 25.14 -3.28
CA ASN A 102 -4.76 25.20 -2.95
C ASN A 102 -4.50 24.89 -1.47
N ARG A 103 -5.35 25.34 -0.56
CA ARG A 103 -5.24 25.06 0.88
C ARG A 103 -5.35 23.56 1.17
N ILE A 104 -6.24 22.86 0.46
CA ILE A 104 -6.46 21.43 0.67
C ILE A 104 -5.43 20.57 -0.09
N PHE A 105 -5.23 20.84 -1.38
CA PHE A 105 -4.50 20.00 -2.33
C PHE A 105 -3.14 20.56 -2.78
N GLY A 106 -2.70 21.69 -2.22
CA GLY A 106 -1.39 22.27 -2.53
C GLY A 106 -0.23 21.41 -2.02
N PHE A 107 1.00 21.86 -2.33
CA PHE A 107 2.26 21.16 -2.00
C PHE A 107 2.42 20.84 -0.49
N ASP A 108 1.92 21.73 0.39
CA ASP A 108 1.82 21.52 1.85
C ASP A 108 0.37 21.61 2.34
N GLY A 109 -0.55 21.15 1.49
CA GLY A 109 -1.98 21.21 1.71
C GLY A 109 -2.43 20.39 2.93
N GLU A 110 -3.62 20.72 3.43
CA GLU A 110 -4.22 20.05 4.59
C GLU A 110 -4.38 18.54 4.37
N LEU A 111 -4.58 18.09 3.13
CA LEU A 111 -4.72 16.67 2.83
C LEU A 111 -3.46 15.87 3.13
N ILE A 112 -2.29 16.39 2.76
CA ILE A 112 -1.02 15.71 3.01
C ILE A 112 -0.75 15.63 4.51
N LYS A 113 -0.98 16.73 5.23
CA LYS A 113 -0.83 16.79 6.70
C LYS A 113 -1.78 15.81 7.39
N LYS A 114 -3.05 15.76 7.00
CA LYS A 114 -4.01 14.81 7.57
C LYS A 114 -3.69 13.36 7.26
N LYS A 115 -3.23 13.06 6.03
CA LYS A 115 -2.73 11.72 5.70
C LYS A 115 -1.57 11.31 6.62
N GLN A 116 -0.61 12.20 6.83
CA GLN A 116 0.51 11.95 7.73
C GLN A 116 0.05 11.78 9.18
N ASP A 117 -0.82 12.66 9.69
CA ASP A 117 -1.33 12.60 11.07
C ASP A 117 -2.07 11.28 11.36
N ILE A 118 -2.89 10.82 10.41
CA ILE A 118 -3.68 9.58 10.53
C ILE A 118 -2.77 8.35 10.40
N MET A 119 -1.81 8.37 9.48
CA MET A 119 -0.95 7.23 9.21
C MET A 119 0.19 7.08 10.22
N LYS A 120 0.67 8.19 10.79
CA LYS A 120 1.77 8.23 11.76
C LYS A 120 1.61 7.26 12.93
N PRO A 121 0.48 7.22 13.68
CA PRO A 121 0.35 6.28 14.79
C PRO A 121 0.45 4.81 14.35
N VAL A 122 -0.08 4.46 13.18
CA VAL A 122 0.00 3.08 12.62
C VAL A 122 1.44 2.73 12.28
N LEU A 123 2.16 3.64 11.62
CA LEU A 123 3.57 3.43 11.28
C LEU A 123 4.48 3.40 12.51
N ASP A 124 4.19 4.22 13.52
CA ASP A 124 4.93 4.24 14.79
C ASP A 124 4.77 2.91 15.55
N GLU A 125 3.59 2.27 15.47
CA GLU A 125 3.35 0.95 16.06
C GLU A 125 4.13 -0.16 15.33
N VAL A 126 4.09 -0.16 14.00
CA VAL A 126 4.89 -1.09 13.18
C VAL A 126 6.38 -0.89 13.44
N ALA A 127 6.86 0.36 13.49
CA ALA A 127 8.26 0.67 13.76
C ALA A 127 8.71 0.14 15.14
N LYS A 128 7.86 0.23 16.17
CA LYS A 128 8.15 -0.35 17.49
C LYS A 128 8.22 -1.87 17.44
N ALA A 129 7.30 -2.54 16.73
CA ALA A 129 7.33 -3.99 16.56
C ALA A 129 8.62 -4.44 15.84
N VAL A 130 8.97 -3.76 14.76
CA VAL A 130 10.21 -3.96 14.00
C VAL A 130 11.44 -3.81 14.90
N GLU A 131 11.50 -2.74 15.69
CA GLU A 131 12.63 -2.47 16.59
C GLU A 131 12.78 -3.55 17.67
N LYS A 132 11.66 -4.07 18.21
CA LYS A 132 11.69 -5.19 19.15
C LYS A 132 12.20 -6.47 18.50
N VAL A 133 11.70 -6.81 17.31
CA VAL A 133 12.15 -8.01 16.57
C VAL A 133 13.64 -7.92 16.25
N ALA A 134 14.11 -6.77 15.75
CA ALA A 134 15.51 -6.55 15.45
C ALA A 134 16.40 -6.76 16.69
N ARG A 135 16.01 -6.23 17.85
CA ARG A 135 16.73 -6.44 19.11
C ARG A 135 16.71 -7.89 19.58
N LEU A 136 15.54 -8.55 19.54
CA LEU A 136 15.39 -9.94 19.97
C LEU A 136 16.23 -10.90 19.11
N LYS A 137 16.29 -10.64 17.79
CA LYS A 137 17.06 -11.44 16.83
C LYS A 137 18.53 -11.01 16.72
N LYS A 138 18.93 -9.96 17.44
CA LYS A 138 20.29 -9.39 17.44
C LYS A 138 20.75 -9.03 16.03
N LEU A 139 19.88 -8.33 15.29
CA LEU A 139 20.16 -7.83 13.95
C LEU A 139 20.77 -6.44 14.06
N ASP A 140 21.85 -6.22 13.30
CA ASP A 140 22.51 -4.92 13.18
C ASP A 140 21.80 -4.05 12.13
N PHE A 141 21.26 -4.69 11.10
CA PHE A 141 20.53 -4.04 10.02
C PHE A 141 19.25 -4.80 9.68
N LEU A 142 18.18 -4.05 9.43
CA LEU A 142 16.95 -4.59 8.89
C LEU A 142 16.50 -3.71 7.72
N PHE A 143 16.33 -4.33 6.56
CA PHE A 143 15.95 -3.63 5.34
C PHE A 143 14.48 -3.86 5.02
N ASP A 144 13.81 -2.86 4.48
CA ASP A 144 12.46 -3.01 3.97
C ASP A 144 12.50 -3.33 2.48
N LYS A 145 11.93 -4.48 2.10
CA LYS A 145 11.80 -4.93 0.72
C LYS A 145 10.84 -4.04 -0.08
N SER A 146 9.87 -3.44 0.60
CA SER A 146 8.89 -2.52 0.01
C SER A 146 9.43 -1.11 -0.19
N SER A 147 10.69 -0.84 0.19
CA SER A 147 11.26 0.50 0.08
C SER A 147 11.64 0.84 -1.36
N ASP A 148 11.17 2.01 -1.84
CA ASP A 148 11.42 2.49 -3.22
C ASP A 148 12.91 2.74 -3.55
N GLY A 149 13.80 2.76 -2.55
CA GLY A 149 15.22 3.07 -2.71
C GLY A 149 16.15 1.85 -2.80
N LEU A 150 15.68 0.63 -2.49
CA LEU A 150 16.52 -0.57 -2.44
C LEU A 150 15.83 -1.74 -3.16
N ALA A 151 16.18 -1.94 -4.43
CA ALA A 151 15.67 -3.07 -5.20
C ALA A 151 16.34 -4.39 -4.77
N MET A 152 15.63 -5.21 -4.00
CA MET A 152 16.07 -6.57 -3.65
C MET A 152 15.64 -7.56 -4.74
N LEU A 153 16.54 -7.84 -5.70
CA LEU A 153 16.24 -8.74 -6.83
C LEU A 153 16.07 -10.21 -6.39
N TYR A 154 16.83 -10.62 -5.38
CA TYR A 154 16.76 -11.94 -4.79
C TYR A 154 17.12 -11.82 -3.30
N THR A 155 16.35 -12.50 -2.47
CA THR A 155 16.62 -12.64 -1.04
C THR A 155 16.54 -14.11 -0.65
N ASN A 156 17.39 -14.52 0.29
CA ASN A 156 17.25 -15.83 0.91
C ASN A 156 16.15 -15.72 1.99
N PRO A 157 15.05 -16.50 1.91
CA PRO A 157 13.94 -16.45 2.87
C PRO A 157 14.34 -16.67 4.33
N ILE A 158 15.51 -17.26 4.60
CA ILE A 158 16.03 -17.43 5.97
C ILE A 158 16.26 -16.06 6.66
N HIS A 159 16.48 -15.00 5.89
CA HIS A 159 16.67 -13.64 6.40
C HIS A 159 15.38 -12.80 6.37
N ASP A 160 14.23 -13.41 6.10
CA ASP A 160 12.92 -12.78 6.20
C ASP A 160 12.44 -12.78 7.65
N TYR A 161 12.19 -11.60 8.19
CA TYR A 161 11.68 -11.43 9.55
C TYR A 161 10.23 -10.92 9.59
N THR A 162 9.55 -10.87 8.45
CA THR A 162 8.19 -10.35 8.31
C THR A 162 7.22 -11.06 9.25
N ASP A 163 7.29 -12.40 9.33
CA ASP A 163 6.42 -13.20 10.20
C ASP A 163 6.59 -12.85 11.69
N TYR A 164 7.83 -12.64 12.15
CA TYR A 164 8.09 -12.24 13.53
C TYR A 164 7.53 -10.86 13.87
N VAL A 165 7.52 -9.94 12.90
CA VAL A 165 6.93 -8.61 13.08
C VAL A 165 5.40 -8.71 13.14
N MET A 166 4.79 -9.54 12.29
CA MET A 166 3.35 -9.81 12.36
C MET A 166 2.93 -10.43 13.69
N GLU A 167 3.71 -11.40 14.19
CA GLU A 167 3.48 -12.01 15.51
C GLU A 167 3.57 -10.98 16.65
N GLU A 168 4.56 -10.09 16.62
CA GLU A 168 4.71 -9.01 17.62
C GLU A 168 3.55 -8.02 17.58
N LEU A 169 2.95 -7.79 16.40
CA LEU A 169 1.75 -6.97 16.21
C LEU A 169 0.45 -7.72 16.57
N GLY A 170 0.53 -8.96 17.03
CA GLY A 170 -0.64 -9.77 17.39
C GLY A 170 -1.41 -10.31 16.17
N ILE A 171 -0.88 -10.15 14.96
CA ILE A 171 -1.43 -10.73 13.73
C ILE A 171 -0.99 -12.20 13.70
N SER A 172 -1.79 -13.09 14.28
CA SER A 172 -1.46 -14.51 14.35
C SER A 172 -1.44 -15.14 12.96
N THR A 173 -0.28 -15.62 12.53
CA THR A 173 -0.03 -16.36 11.28
C THR A 173 -0.94 -17.58 11.12
N GLU A 174 -1.43 -18.16 12.22
CA GLU A 174 -2.37 -19.29 12.24
C GLU A 174 -3.76 -18.94 11.68
N GLN A 175 -4.29 -17.74 11.99
CA GLN A 175 -5.58 -17.28 11.43
C GLN A 175 -5.48 -17.01 9.92
N LEU A 176 -4.27 -16.68 9.44
CA LEU A 176 -3.98 -16.46 8.02
C LEU A 176 -3.76 -17.78 7.28
N LYS A 177 -3.09 -18.76 7.89
CA LYS A 177 -2.96 -20.11 7.35
C LYS A 177 -4.30 -20.82 7.26
N GLU A 178 -5.13 -20.77 8.31
CA GLU A 178 -6.47 -21.37 8.30
C GLU A 178 -7.38 -20.75 7.23
N LYS A 179 -7.33 -19.42 7.05
CA LYS A 179 -8.11 -18.72 6.04
C LYS A 179 -7.63 -19.01 4.61
N GLN A 180 -6.31 -19.07 4.39
CA GLN A 180 -5.73 -19.46 3.10
C GLN A 180 -5.97 -20.94 2.78
N GLU A 181 -5.97 -21.83 3.77
CA GLU A 181 -6.29 -23.25 3.57
C GLU A 181 -7.79 -23.46 3.29
N GLN A 182 -8.66 -22.63 3.86
CA GLN A 182 -10.11 -22.64 3.58
C GLN A 182 -10.42 -22.05 2.18
N GLU A 183 -9.78 -20.94 1.80
CA GLU A 183 -9.92 -20.33 0.47
C GLU A 183 -9.33 -21.23 -0.63
N ALA A 184 -8.21 -21.92 -0.38
CA ALA A 184 -7.64 -22.92 -1.30
C ALA A 184 -8.51 -24.19 -1.42
N LYS A 185 -9.20 -24.60 -0.35
CA LYS A 185 -10.17 -25.71 -0.39
C LYS A 185 -11.41 -25.33 -1.19
N GLN A 186 -11.90 -24.09 -1.09
CA GLN A 186 -13.05 -23.60 -1.85
C GLN A 186 -12.76 -23.44 -3.35
N GLN A 187 -11.58 -22.92 -3.74
CA GLN A 187 -11.17 -22.86 -5.15
C GLN A 187 -10.84 -24.24 -5.75
N GLY A 188 -10.45 -25.21 -4.92
CA GLY A 188 -10.26 -26.60 -5.33
C GLY A 188 -11.57 -27.36 -5.58
N GLU A 189 -12.67 -26.96 -4.93
CA GLU A 189 -14.01 -27.53 -5.14
C GLU A 189 -14.70 -26.92 -6.38
N GLU A 190 -14.56 -25.61 -6.61
CA GLU A 190 -15.11 -24.93 -7.79
C GLU A 190 -14.49 -25.44 -9.11
N ASN A 191 -13.18 -25.75 -9.10
CA ASN A 191 -12.49 -26.35 -10.25
C ASN A 191 -12.83 -27.84 -10.49
N LYS A 192 -13.32 -28.57 -9.49
CA LYS A 192 -13.78 -29.96 -9.66
C LYS A 192 -15.18 -30.02 -10.28
N GLU A 193 -16.03 -29.02 -10.05
CA GLU A 193 -17.38 -28.96 -10.60
C GLU A 193 -17.39 -28.49 -12.08
N SER A 194 -16.45 -27.64 -12.49
CA SER A 194 -16.25 -27.26 -13.90
C SER A 194 -15.73 -28.40 -14.79
N ASP A 195 -14.91 -29.30 -14.25
CA ASP A 195 -14.29 -30.39 -15.02
C ASP A 195 -15.25 -31.57 -15.29
N ASN A 196 -16.25 -31.77 -14.43
CA ASN A 196 -17.24 -32.84 -14.59
C ASN A 196 -18.31 -32.49 -15.64
N THR A 197 -18.52 -31.21 -15.92
CA THR A 197 -19.50 -30.74 -16.93
C THR A 197 -18.97 -30.90 -18.36
N THR A 198 -17.64 -30.92 -18.55
CA THR A 198 -17.00 -30.98 -19.88
C THR A 198 -16.84 -32.42 -20.40
N LYS A 199 -16.71 -33.42 -19.52
CA LYS A 199 -16.63 -34.84 -19.93
C LYS A 199 -17.95 -35.47 -20.36
N SER A 200 -19.10 -34.92 -19.97
CA SER A 200 -20.42 -35.46 -20.35
C SER A 200 -20.85 -35.08 -21.78
N LYS A 201 -20.25 -34.04 -22.39
CA LYS A 201 -20.65 -33.55 -23.73
C LYS A 201 -19.88 -34.15 -24.91
N SER A 202 -18.80 -34.90 -24.69
CA SER A 202 -17.96 -35.45 -25.77
C SER A 202 -18.41 -36.80 -26.33
N THR A 203 -19.37 -37.51 -25.71
CA THR A 203 -19.79 -38.86 -26.14
C THR A 203 -21.02 -38.89 -27.06
N ARG A 204 -21.52 -37.73 -27.54
CA ARG A 204 -22.76 -37.68 -28.36
C ARG A 204 -22.62 -37.13 -29.79
N LYS A 205 -21.42 -37.08 -30.36
CA LYS A 205 -21.19 -36.76 -31.78
C LYS A 205 -20.27 -37.78 -32.43
N GLY A 206 -20.81 -38.98 -32.67
CA GLY A 206 -20.07 -40.07 -33.30
C GLY A 206 -20.96 -41.07 -34.02
N VAL A 207 -22.13 -40.66 -34.55
CA VAL A 207 -22.91 -41.49 -35.48
C VAL A 207 -23.59 -40.57 -36.48
N THR A 208 -23.05 -40.50 -37.69
CA THR A 208 -23.76 -40.45 -39.00
C THR A 208 -22.83 -39.86 -40.07
N SER A 209 -22.30 -40.71 -40.93
CA SER A 209 -22.29 -40.50 -42.39
C SER A 209 -21.67 -41.72 -43.05
N ASN A 210 -22.55 -42.66 -43.39
CA ASN A 210 -22.31 -43.68 -44.39
C ASN A 210 -23.40 -43.50 -45.46
N PHE A 211 -23.08 -43.88 -46.70
CA PHE A 211 -23.86 -43.79 -47.95
C PHE A 211 -23.73 -42.45 -48.71
N LYS A 212 -23.39 -42.41 -50.01
CA LYS A 212 -23.41 -43.44 -51.06
C LYS A 212 -22.49 -43.04 -52.23
N LYS A 213 -21.91 -44.07 -52.87
CA LYS A 213 -21.17 -44.06 -54.14
C LYS A 213 -22.08 -43.85 -55.37
N GLU A 214 -21.39 -43.56 -56.48
CA GLU A 214 -21.78 -43.54 -57.91
C GLU A 214 -22.32 -42.22 -58.46
#